data_AF-A0A0U2USN3-F1
#
_entry.id   AF-A0A0U2USN3-F1
#
_cell.length_a   1.000
_cell.length_b   1.000
_cell.length_c   1.000
_cell.angle_alpha   90.00
_cell.angle_beta   90.00
_cell.angle_gamma   90.00
#
_symmetry.space_group_name_H-M   'P 1'
#
loop_
_entity.id
_entity.type
_entity.pdbx_description
1 polymer ?
#
loop_
_entity_poly.entity_id
_entity_poly.type
_entity_poly.pdbx_seq_one_letter_code
_entity_poly.pdbx_strand_id
1 'polypeptide(L)'
;MAKIAIFLSICVIIASLCNDVHGKSVKKRAEAEAEVTGTDSGITLMSLEEAVENYNLGGTELSKRQLPGIHPDAVVLYALMPTCTNILLWIFDFTKDFYGGVMQIKYSTDLANMPPTWTDINQFPVDYFGSPSWITNIGPFKPCTTVHISVQLEKNGDTAYLGNFSTSTDCPCDCTSCIGEPHYTTFENIRFDFNGPCSYILTDTCLQASHSLKMIVKHVFVKANVESIESATVIADGHTLDLLDDGSIQVDGVLVSDTTFITNDGNVQVQVLSQYVKAIFSVTAKWWILWIKNSQTKRNEIRFEIKDNSVLVEKQCGMLGPKYLDKTQHPFLGFIMPNGAITNDATEHGNSWVVLGSCP
;
A
#
# COMPACT_ATOMS: atom_id res chain seq x y z
N MET A 1 -19.61 -18.24 -6.47
CA MET A 1 -19.60 -16.78 -6.26
C MET A 1 -18.45 -16.29 -5.38
N ALA A 2 -18.21 -16.88 -4.19
CA ALA A 2 -17.12 -16.44 -3.27
C ALA A 2 -15.69 -16.38 -3.89
N LYS A 3 -15.28 -17.39 -4.66
CA LYS A 3 -13.96 -17.39 -5.33
C LYS A 3 -13.79 -16.28 -6.39
N ILE A 4 -14.90 -15.83 -7.00
CA ILE A 4 -14.88 -14.80 -8.05
C ILE A 4 -14.77 -13.41 -7.42
N ALA A 5 -15.48 -13.16 -6.31
CA ALA A 5 -15.38 -11.91 -5.56
C ALA A 5 -13.98 -11.68 -4.97
N ILE A 6 -13.40 -12.73 -4.36
CA ILE A 6 -12.03 -12.71 -3.85
C ILE A 6 -11.04 -12.41 -4.99
N PHE A 7 -11.13 -13.12 -6.13
CA PHE A 7 -10.25 -12.88 -7.28
C PHE A 7 -10.34 -11.45 -7.86
N LEU A 8 -11.54 -10.87 -7.93
CA LEU A 8 -11.73 -9.50 -8.39
C LEU A 8 -11.08 -8.48 -7.45
N SER A 9 -11.26 -8.62 -6.13
CA SER A 9 -10.63 -7.73 -5.13
C SER A 9 -9.11 -7.79 -5.14
N ILE A 10 -8.55 -8.95 -5.48
CA ILE A 10 -7.10 -9.17 -5.57
C ILE A 10 -6.50 -8.41 -6.73
N CYS A 11 -7.04 -8.59 -7.94
CA CYS A 11 -6.59 -7.87 -9.14
C CYS A 11 -6.73 -6.35 -8.95
N VAL A 12 -7.75 -5.95 -8.20
CA VAL A 12 -8.08 -4.58 -7.82
C VAL A 12 -7.04 -3.94 -6.89
N ILE A 13 -6.63 -4.63 -5.81
CA ILE A 13 -5.66 -4.11 -4.86
C ILE A 13 -4.29 -4.03 -5.55
N ILE A 14 -3.96 -5.04 -6.37
CA ILE A 14 -2.77 -5.03 -7.23
C ILE A 14 -2.76 -3.80 -8.15
N ALA A 15 -3.87 -3.51 -8.82
CA ALA A 15 -4.00 -2.34 -9.68
C ALA A 15 -3.95 -1.00 -8.91
N SER A 16 -4.32 -0.99 -7.63
CA SER A 16 -4.21 0.19 -6.75
C SER A 16 -2.85 0.46 -6.20
N LEU A 17 -2.09 -0.60 -6.01
CA LEU A 17 -0.72 -0.48 -5.60
C LEU A 17 0.09 -0.07 -6.83
N CYS A 18 -0.03 -0.76 -7.97
CA CYS A 18 0.82 -0.52 -9.15
C CYS A 18 0.81 0.89 -9.79
N ASN A 19 0.01 1.87 -9.40
CA ASN A 19 -0.08 3.16 -10.11
C ASN A 19 0.38 4.36 -9.24
N ASP A 20 1.29 5.17 -9.83
CA ASP A 20 1.86 6.43 -9.30
C ASP A 20 0.76 7.44 -8.92
N VAL A 21 0.97 8.20 -7.83
CA VAL A 21 0.25 9.46 -7.56
C VAL A 21 1.24 10.61 -7.60
N HIS A 22 1.05 11.52 -8.56
CA HIS A 22 1.48 12.91 -8.41
C HIS A 22 0.48 13.68 -7.54
N GLY A 23 0.93 14.19 -6.39
CA GLY A 23 0.44 15.46 -5.87
C GLY A 23 -0.98 15.57 -5.28
N LYS A 24 -1.65 14.48 -4.89
CA LYS A 24 -2.84 14.62 -4.03
C LYS A 24 -2.57 14.09 -2.62
N SER A 25 -2.23 15.01 -1.72
CA SER A 25 -2.32 14.78 -0.28
C SER A 25 -3.73 14.29 0.05
N VAL A 26 -3.81 13.26 0.90
CA VAL A 26 -5.01 13.07 1.72
C VAL A 26 -5.13 14.37 2.51
N LYS A 27 -6.12 15.20 2.15
CA LYS A 27 -6.32 16.47 2.83
C LYS A 27 -6.53 16.19 4.31
N LYS A 28 -5.66 16.74 5.16
CA LYS A 28 -5.83 16.69 6.61
C LYS A 28 -7.17 17.34 6.97
N ARG A 29 -7.79 16.91 8.07
CA ARG A 29 -9.11 17.34 8.57
C ARG A 29 -9.35 18.87 8.56
N ALA A 30 -8.32 19.70 8.64
CA ALA A 30 -8.43 21.16 8.55
C ALA A 30 -8.50 21.73 7.11
N GLU A 31 -8.01 21.00 6.10
CA GLU A 31 -8.12 21.35 4.67
C GLU A 31 -9.26 20.59 3.96
N ALA A 32 -9.78 19.56 4.62
CA ALA A 32 -10.96 18.76 4.25
C ALA A 32 -12.29 19.37 4.75
N GLU A 33 -12.34 20.68 5.02
CA GLU A 33 -13.61 21.41 5.14
C GLU A 33 -14.37 21.51 3.78
N ALA A 34 -13.85 20.88 2.72
CA ALA A 34 -14.60 20.61 1.51
C ALA A 34 -15.33 19.24 1.57
N GLU A 35 -16.58 19.31 2.04
CA GLU A 35 -17.72 18.47 1.64
C GLU A 35 -17.91 17.05 2.21
N VAL A 36 -17.57 16.78 3.48
CA VAL A 36 -18.33 15.75 4.22
C VAL A 36 -19.69 16.35 4.58
N THR A 37 -20.62 16.37 3.62
CA THR A 37 -21.99 16.85 3.82
C THR A 37 -22.87 15.71 4.31
N GLY A 38 -23.21 15.70 5.60
CA GLY A 38 -24.37 14.97 6.10
C GLY A 38 -24.14 13.70 6.93
N THR A 39 -22.99 13.51 7.59
CA THR A 39 -22.81 12.39 8.54
C THR A 39 -23.92 12.39 9.60
N ASP A 40 -24.48 11.22 9.90
CA ASP A 40 -25.41 11.07 11.02
C ASP A 40 -24.75 11.55 12.33
N SER A 41 -25.49 12.27 13.16
CA SER A 41 -25.00 13.00 14.35
C SER A 41 -24.36 12.15 15.46
N GLY A 42 -24.18 10.85 15.24
CA GLY A 42 -23.53 9.91 16.15
C GLY A 42 -22.24 9.28 15.64
N ILE A 43 -21.82 9.50 14.38
CA ILE A 43 -20.63 8.86 13.79
C ILE A 43 -19.52 9.87 13.55
N THR A 44 -18.35 9.60 14.12
CA THR A 44 -17.05 10.22 13.85
C THR A 44 -16.36 9.44 12.73
N LEU A 45 -16.31 10.04 11.54
CA LEU A 45 -15.54 9.55 10.41
C LEU A 45 -14.10 10.07 10.47
N MET A 46 -13.10 9.20 10.30
CA MET A 46 -11.68 9.57 10.33
C MET A 46 -10.89 8.79 9.27
N SER A 47 -9.88 9.42 8.67
CA SER A 47 -9.00 8.69 7.75
C SER A 47 -8.07 7.75 8.52
N LEU A 48 -7.70 6.61 7.92
CA LEU A 48 -6.76 5.67 8.54
C LEU A 48 -5.39 6.33 8.79
N GLU A 49 -4.94 7.24 7.93
CA GLU A 49 -3.71 8.03 8.12
C GLU A 49 -3.78 8.87 9.42
N GLU A 50 -4.86 9.62 9.62
CA GLU A 50 -5.05 10.41 10.86
C GLU A 50 -5.13 9.51 12.09
N ALA A 51 -5.78 8.35 11.95
CA ALA A 51 -5.90 7.38 13.04
C ALA A 51 -4.55 6.83 13.48
N VAL A 52 -3.69 6.43 12.53
CA VAL A 52 -2.34 5.91 12.81
C VAL A 52 -1.42 7.01 13.36
N GLU A 53 -1.48 8.23 12.80
CA GLU A 53 -0.62 9.34 13.26
C GLU A 53 -0.90 9.78 14.70
N ASN A 54 -2.17 9.70 15.14
CA ASN A 54 -2.61 10.33 16.38
C ASN A 54 -3.01 9.34 17.49
N TYR A 55 -3.13 8.04 17.17
CA TYR A 55 -3.68 7.06 18.10
C TYR A 55 -2.97 5.69 18.02
N ASN A 56 -2.98 4.96 19.14
CA ASN A 56 -2.42 3.62 19.23
C ASN A 56 -3.49 2.57 18.90
N LEU A 57 -3.53 2.09 17.65
CA LEU A 57 -4.53 1.15 17.17
C LEU A 57 -4.36 -0.28 17.74
N GLY A 58 -3.17 -0.65 18.20
CA GLY A 58 -2.84 -1.98 18.74
C GLY A 58 -2.73 -2.04 20.27
N GLY A 59 -3.24 -1.03 20.98
CA GLY A 59 -3.28 -1.04 22.44
C GLY A 59 -4.10 -2.22 22.99
N THR A 60 -3.45 -3.13 23.73
CA THR A 60 -4.09 -4.32 24.34
C THR A 60 -4.88 -4.02 25.62
N GLU A 61 -4.76 -2.81 26.17
CA GLU A 61 -5.62 -2.38 27.27
C GLU A 61 -7.02 -2.06 26.72
N LEU A 62 -8.06 -2.63 27.35
CA LEU A 62 -9.46 -2.41 27.00
C LEU A 62 -9.85 -0.92 26.95
N SER A 63 -9.10 -0.04 27.62
CA SER A 63 -9.24 1.43 27.58
C SER A 63 -8.44 2.13 26.48
N LYS A 64 -7.47 1.46 25.83
CA LYS A 64 -6.63 2.00 24.74
C LYS A 64 -7.09 1.59 23.34
N ARG A 65 -8.06 0.66 23.24
CA ARG A 65 -8.94 0.57 22.06
C ARG A 65 -9.76 1.84 21.85
N GLN A 66 -9.92 2.65 22.90
CA GLN A 66 -10.52 3.97 22.79
C GLN A 66 -9.43 4.94 22.32
N LEU A 67 -9.60 5.48 21.11
CA LEU A 67 -8.84 6.61 20.61
C LEU A 67 -9.03 7.78 21.61
N PRO A 68 -8.03 8.18 22.43
CA PRO A 68 -8.26 9.10 23.54
C PRO A 68 -8.77 10.46 23.05
N GLY A 69 -9.96 10.88 23.51
CA GLY A 69 -10.64 12.10 23.04
C GLY A 69 -11.65 11.86 21.92
N ILE A 70 -11.79 10.63 21.44
CA ILE A 70 -12.84 10.22 20.51
C ILE A 70 -13.77 9.23 21.24
N HIS A 71 -15.06 9.50 21.18
CA HIS A 71 -16.05 8.65 21.84
C HIS A 71 -16.04 7.23 21.22
N PRO A 72 -16.05 6.15 22.02
CA PRO A 72 -15.98 4.77 21.54
C PRO A 72 -17.15 4.38 20.61
N ASP A 73 -18.28 5.05 20.77
CA ASP A 73 -19.55 4.69 20.13
C ASP A 73 -19.71 5.29 18.72
N ALA A 74 -18.64 5.78 18.09
CA ALA A 74 -18.77 6.61 16.91
C ALA A 74 -17.72 6.40 15.82
N VAL A 75 -16.71 5.56 15.95
CA VAL A 75 -15.57 5.64 15.01
C VAL A 75 -15.73 4.73 13.81
N VAL A 76 -15.87 5.33 12.63
CA VAL A 76 -15.69 4.66 11.36
C VAL A 76 -14.41 5.19 10.73
N LEU A 77 -13.43 4.31 10.46
CA LEU A 77 -12.23 4.70 9.72
C LEU A 77 -12.44 4.46 8.23
N TYR A 78 -11.75 5.24 7.40
CA TYR A 78 -11.70 5.00 5.97
C TYR A 78 -10.29 5.15 5.38
N ALA A 79 -10.02 4.41 4.32
CA ALA A 79 -8.87 4.63 3.45
C ALA A 79 -9.36 4.75 2.01
N LEU A 80 -8.91 5.80 1.32
CA LEU A 80 -9.13 6.01 -0.12
C LEU A 80 -7.78 5.96 -0.81
N MET A 81 -7.62 4.96 -1.67
CA MET A 81 -6.39 4.75 -2.45
C MET A 81 -6.75 4.80 -3.93
N PRO A 82 -6.71 5.99 -4.56
CA PRO A 82 -6.83 6.09 -6.00
C PRO A 82 -5.68 5.33 -6.69
N THR A 83 -5.96 4.94 -7.91
CA THR A 83 -5.07 4.31 -8.88
C THR A 83 -5.25 5.04 -10.20
N CYS A 84 -4.44 4.75 -11.21
CA CYS A 84 -4.60 5.42 -12.50
C CYS A 84 -5.96 5.19 -13.17
N THR A 85 -6.61 4.05 -12.91
CA THR A 85 -7.91 3.73 -13.51
C THR A 85 -8.98 3.39 -12.50
N ASN A 86 -8.67 3.37 -11.21
CA ASN A 86 -9.56 2.81 -10.19
C ASN A 86 -9.46 3.61 -8.90
N ILE A 87 -10.38 3.35 -7.96
CA ILE A 87 -10.28 3.84 -6.58
C ILE A 87 -10.60 2.70 -5.65
N LEU A 88 -9.67 2.36 -4.77
CA LEU A 88 -9.92 1.43 -3.68
C LEU A 88 -10.47 2.23 -2.49
N LEU A 89 -11.65 1.85 -2.02
CA LEU A 89 -12.28 2.35 -0.80
C LEU A 89 -12.26 1.22 0.23
N TRP A 90 -11.76 1.51 1.43
CA TRP A 90 -11.81 0.61 2.57
C TRP A 90 -12.43 1.33 3.76
N ILE A 91 -13.48 0.74 4.33
CA ILE A 91 -14.19 1.24 5.51
C ILE A 91 -13.98 0.25 6.65
N PHE A 92 -13.77 0.78 7.86
CA PHE A 92 -13.65 0.01 9.10
C PHE A 92 -14.65 0.53 10.11
N ASP A 93 -15.54 -0.31 10.60
CA ASP A 93 -16.49 0.03 11.65
C ASP A 93 -15.94 -0.43 13.01
N PHE A 94 -15.42 0.48 13.83
CA PHE A 94 -14.94 0.14 15.17
C PHE A 94 -16.03 0.13 16.22
N THR A 95 -17.24 0.62 15.92
CA THR A 95 -18.39 0.53 16.83
C THR A 95 -18.93 -0.90 16.88
N LYS A 96 -18.76 -1.64 15.76
CA LYS A 96 -19.28 -3.00 15.53
C LYS A 96 -20.80 -3.05 15.45
N ASP A 97 -21.47 -1.91 15.41
CA ASP A 97 -22.93 -1.85 15.30
C ASP A 97 -23.37 -2.49 13.99
N PHE A 98 -22.58 -2.33 12.93
CA PHE A 98 -22.84 -2.87 11.60
C PHE A 98 -22.16 -4.23 11.36
N TYR A 99 -21.70 -4.93 12.41
CA TYR A 99 -21.15 -6.28 12.27
C TYR A 99 -22.20 -7.23 11.68
N GLY A 100 -21.89 -7.86 10.55
CA GLY A 100 -22.82 -8.69 9.79
C GLY A 100 -23.77 -7.92 8.87
N GLY A 101 -23.64 -6.61 8.79
CA GLY A 101 -24.29 -5.74 7.81
C GLY A 101 -23.50 -5.61 6.51
N VAL A 102 -23.88 -4.63 5.69
CA VAL A 102 -23.33 -4.37 4.36
C VAL A 102 -22.88 -2.92 4.22
N MET A 103 -21.81 -2.68 3.46
CA MET A 103 -21.48 -1.34 2.98
C MET A 103 -22.26 -1.09 1.69
N GLN A 104 -22.90 0.05 1.58
CA GLN A 104 -23.63 0.48 0.39
C GLN A 104 -22.96 1.70 -0.21
N ILE A 105 -22.78 1.70 -1.54
CA ILE A 105 -22.12 2.80 -2.25
C ILE A 105 -22.95 3.34 -3.41
N LYS A 106 -22.72 4.62 -3.72
CA LYS A 106 -23.05 5.29 -4.97
C LYS A 106 -21.81 6.00 -5.48
N TYR A 107 -21.60 6.07 -6.77
CA TYR A 107 -20.50 6.85 -7.31
C TYR A 107 -20.80 7.39 -8.71
N SER A 108 -20.17 8.51 -9.06
CA SER A 108 -20.28 9.15 -10.37
C SER A 108 -19.07 10.04 -10.64
N THR A 109 -18.70 10.20 -11.91
CA THR A 109 -17.73 11.24 -12.34
C THR A 109 -18.38 12.61 -12.52
N ASP A 110 -19.70 12.68 -12.36
CA ASP A 110 -20.50 13.90 -12.43
C ASP A 110 -21.44 13.94 -11.22
N LEU A 111 -21.14 14.85 -10.29
CA LEU A 111 -21.89 15.01 -9.04
C LEU A 111 -23.38 15.31 -9.28
N ALA A 112 -23.73 15.98 -10.39
CA ALA A 112 -25.12 16.28 -10.72
C ALA A 112 -25.91 15.03 -11.16
N ASN A 113 -25.20 13.98 -11.60
CA ASN A 113 -25.76 12.75 -12.14
C ASN A 113 -25.40 11.53 -11.27
N MET A 114 -25.53 11.66 -9.94
CA MET A 114 -25.31 10.55 -9.02
C MET A 114 -26.43 9.50 -9.15
N PRO A 115 -26.13 8.18 -9.20
CA PRO A 115 -27.14 7.15 -9.29
C PRO A 115 -28.18 7.22 -8.14
N PRO A 116 -29.48 7.01 -8.42
CA PRO A 116 -30.50 7.07 -7.39
C PRO A 116 -30.46 5.84 -6.45
N THR A 117 -29.98 4.70 -6.95
CA THR A 117 -29.94 3.41 -6.23
C THR A 117 -28.60 3.15 -5.58
N TRP A 118 -28.61 2.52 -4.41
CA TRP A 118 -27.42 2.03 -3.72
C TRP A 118 -26.95 0.68 -4.27
N THR A 119 -25.64 0.44 -4.25
CA THR A 119 -25.03 -0.85 -4.58
C THR A 119 -24.46 -1.49 -3.32
N ASP A 120 -24.90 -2.70 -3.01
CA ASP A 120 -24.43 -3.45 -1.84
C ASP A 120 -23.04 -4.07 -2.09
N ILE A 121 -22.13 -3.82 -1.17
CA ILE A 121 -20.80 -4.44 -1.12
C ILE A 121 -20.82 -5.52 -0.04
N ASN A 122 -21.14 -6.73 -0.50
CA ASN A 122 -21.10 -7.95 0.28
C ASN A 122 -19.70 -8.56 0.22
N GLN A 123 -18.82 -8.17 1.14
CA GLN A 123 -17.58 -8.92 1.40
C GLN A 123 -17.56 -9.38 2.85
N PHE A 124 -16.98 -10.56 3.08
CA PHE A 124 -16.75 -11.05 4.43
C PHE A 124 -15.99 -9.96 5.18
N PRO A 125 -16.54 -9.42 6.29
CA PRO A 125 -15.85 -8.40 7.05
C PRO A 125 -14.48 -8.95 7.41
N VAL A 126 -13.43 -8.34 6.85
CA VAL A 126 -12.08 -8.69 7.23
C VAL A 126 -11.94 -8.17 8.64
N ASP A 127 -11.67 -9.08 9.57
CA ASP A 127 -11.56 -8.73 10.97
C ASP A 127 -10.31 -7.84 11.15
N TYR A 128 -10.53 -6.55 11.36
CA TYR A 128 -9.51 -5.55 11.62
C TYR A 128 -9.49 -5.27 13.12
N PHE A 129 -8.56 -5.88 13.87
CA PHE A 129 -8.49 -5.79 15.34
C PHE A 129 -9.77 -6.20 16.11
N GLY A 130 -10.59 -7.09 15.56
CA GLY A 130 -11.89 -7.47 16.14
C GLY A 130 -13.08 -6.71 15.53
N SER A 131 -12.87 -5.87 14.51
CA SER A 131 -13.85 -4.94 13.95
C SER A 131 -14.17 -5.26 12.48
N PRO A 132 -15.45 -5.14 12.06
CA PRO A 132 -15.86 -5.38 10.69
C PRO A 132 -15.28 -4.31 9.74
N SER A 133 -14.87 -4.75 8.54
CA SER A 133 -14.40 -3.84 7.50
C SER A 133 -14.89 -4.25 6.10
N TRP A 134 -15.10 -3.27 5.22
CA TRP A 134 -15.54 -3.48 3.85
C TRP A 134 -14.60 -2.80 2.88
N ILE A 135 -14.18 -3.53 1.85
CA ILE A 135 -13.30 -3.03 0.82
C ILE A 135 -13.95 -3.19 -0.55
N THR A 136 -13.82 -2.17 -1.41
CA THR A 136 -14.35 -2.21 -2.77
C THR A 136 -13.48 -1.40 -3.73
N ASN A 137 -13.55 -1.75 -5.01
CA ASN A 137 -12.99 -0.95 -6.08
C ASN A 137 -14.10 -0.27 -6.86
N ILE A 138 -13.86 1.00 -7.17
CA ILE A 138 -14.74 1.85 -7.94
C ILE A 138 -14.02 2.18 -9.25
N GLY A 139 -14.64 1.83 -10.38
CA GLY A 139 -14.07 2.04 -11.72
C GLY A 139 -14.38 0.88 -12.69
N PRO A 140 -13.66 0.79 -13.84
CA PRO A 140 -12.53 1.63 -14.24
C PRO A 140 -12.95 3.03 -14.74
N PHE A 141 -12.05 4.01 -14.58
CA PHE A 141 -12.15 5.38 -15.06
C PHE A 141 -10.92 5.75 -15.90
N LYS A 142 -10.98 6.88 -16.61
CA LYS A 142 -9.79 7.43 -17.27
C LYS A 142 -8.82 7.99 -16.22
N PRO A 143 -7.52 8.10 -16.51
CA PRO A 143 -6.57 8.85 -15.68
C PRO A 143 -7.03 10.30 -15.47
N CYS A 144 -6.66 10.91 -14.34
CA CYS A 144 -7.07 12.27 -13.94
C CYS A 144 -8.61 12.47 -13.81
N THR A 145 -9.39 11.41 -13.59
CA THR A 145 -10.86 11.53 -13.48
C THR A 145 -11.25 11.73 -12.03
N THR A 146 -11.89 12.86 -11.71
CA THR A 146 -12.56 13.05 -10.42
C THR A 146 -13.79 12.17 -10.31
N VAL A 147 -13.92 11.47 -9.20
CA VAL A 147 -15.02 10.57 -8.87
C VAL A 147 -15.57 10.97 -7.52
N HIS A 148 -16.89 11.14 -7.47
CA HIS A 148 -17.67 11.39 -6.27
C HIS A 148 -18.26 10.07 -5.79
N ILE A 149 -18.19 9.81 -4.49
CA ILE A 149 -18.58 8.54 -3.86
C ILE A 149 -19.44 8.86 -2.65
N SER A 150 -20.64 8.31 -2.55
CA SER A 150 -21.44 8.32 -1.33
C SER A 150 -21.39 6.95 -0.69
N VAL A 151 -21.30 6.91 0.64
CA VAL A 151 -21.21 5.64 1.38
C VAL A 151 -22.18 5.65 2.56
N GLN A 152 -22.83 4.51 2.79
CA GLN A 152 -23.56 4.22 4.02
C GLN A 152 -23.35 2.78 4.46
N LEU A 153 -23.56 2.50 5.74
CA LEU A 153 -23.63 1.15 6.28
C LEU A 153 -25.09 0.79 6.55
N GLU A 154 -25.47 -0.46 6.31
CA GLU A 154 -26.81 -0.97 6.57
C GLU A 154 -26.75 -2.29 7.34
N LYS A 155 -27.64 -2.45 8.32
CA LYS A 155 -27.89 -3.71 8.99
C LYS A 155 -29.31 -3.78 9.54
N ASN A 156 -30.06 -4.81 9.16
CA ASN A 156 -31.42 -5.08 9.66
C ASN A 156 -32.41 -3.90 9.51
N GLY A 157 -32.22 -3.03 8.52
CA GLY A 157 -33.02 -1.84 8.30
C GLY A 157 -32.49 -0.57 8.96
N ASP A 158 -31.49 -0.68 9.84
CA ASP A 158 -30.77 0.48 10.38
C ASP A 158 -29.70 0.91 9.38
N THR A 159 -29.68 2.20 9.04
CA THR A 159 -28.70 2.78 8.10
C THR A 159 -27.92 3.89 8.77
N ALA A 160 -26.62 3.94 8.51
CA ALA A 160 -25.73 5.02 8.90
C ALA A 160 -25.08 5.65 7.67
N TYR A 161 -25.39 6.91 7.39
CA TYR A 161 -24.75 7.61 6.29
C TYR A 161 -23.37 8.14 6.70
N LEU A 162 -22.33 7.68 6.01
CA LEU A 162 -20.94 8.02 6.32
C LEU A 162 -20.49 9.31 5.64
N GLY A 163 -21.14 9.73 4.56
CA GLY A 163 -20.81 10.97 3.86
C GLY A 163 -20.56 10.80 2.37
N ASN A 164 -20.20 11.93 1.76
CA ASN A 164 -19.70 12.03 0.40
C ASN A 164 -18.18 12.19 0.41
N PHE A 165 -17.52 11.49 -0.49
CA PHE A 165 -16.09 11.55 -0.73
C PHE A 165 -15.87 11.98 -2.18
N SER A 166 -14.78 12.71 -2.42
CA SER A 166 -14.32 13.01 -3.77
C SER A 166 -12.83 12.77 -3.86
N THR A 167 -12.40 12.02 -4.87
CA THR A 167 -10.98 11.83 -5.18
C THR A 167 -10.82 11.69 -6.69
N SER A 168 -9.60 11.85 -7.20
CA SER A 168 -9.35 11.63 -8.63
C SER A 168 -8.51 10.38 -8.81
N THR A 169 -8.78 9.63 -9.89
CA THR A 169 -7.81 8.64 -10.37
C THR A 169 -6.50 9.32 -10.74
N ASP A 170 -5.42 8.57 -10.59
CA ASP A 170 -4.09 9.11 -10.71
C ASP A 170 -3.69 9.38 -12.16
N CYS A 171 -2.67 10.22 -12.34
CA CYS A 171 -2.08 10.47 -13.65
C CYS A 171 -0.74 11.24 -13.58
N PRO A 172 0.14 11.07 -14.59
CA PRO A 172 0.14 10.01 -15.63
C PRO A 172 0.22 8.56 -15.08
N CYS A 173 -0.21 7.57 -15.88
CA CYS A 173 -0.12 6.14 -15.51
C CYS A 173 1.30 5.60 -15.69
N ASP A 174 2.24 5.99 -14.84
CA ASP A 174 3.58 5.42 -14.90
C ASP A 174 3.79 4.49 -13.69
N CYS A 175 3.83 3.17 -13.90
CA CYS A 175 4.19 2.22 -12.83
C CYS A 175 5.73 2.25 -12.70
N THR A 176 6.29 3.06 -11.81
CA THR A 176 7.71 3.47 -11.95
C THR A 176 8.76 2.51 -11.38
N SER A 177 8.44 1.50 -10.55
CA SER A 177 9.45 0.50 -10.13
C SER A 177 8.94 -0.94 -10.06
N CYS A 178 9.49 -1.77 -10.94
CA CYS A 178 9.31 -3.22 -10.97
C CYS A 178 10.67 -3.91 -10.83
N ILE A 179 10.72 -4.96 -10.01
CA ILE A 179 11.87 -5.85 -9.88
C ILE A 179 11.42 -7.22 -10.37
N GLY A 180 11.92 -7.64 -11.53
CA GLY A 180 11.68 -8.96 -12.09
C GLY A 180 12.95 -9.45 -12.75
N GLU A 181 13.55 -10.50 -12.22
CA GLU A 181 14.93 -10.87 -12.58
C GLU A 181 15.10 -11.21 -14.06
N PRO A 182 16.23 -10.80 -14.67
CA PRO A 182 17.35 -10.02 -14.11
C PRO A 182 17.15 -8.49 -14.13
N HIS A 183 15.93 -8.04 -14.40
CA HIS A 183 15.60 -6.68 -14.77
C HIS A 183 15.18 -5.84 -13.56
N TYR A 184 15.89 -4.74 -13.37
CA TYR A 184 15.58 -3.73 -12.37
C TYR A 184 15.10 -2.45 -13.05
N THR A 185 14.19 -1.74 -12.39
CA THR A 185 13.79 -0.38 -12.77
C THR A 185 13.90 0.51 -11.54
N THR A 186 14.77 1.53 -11.61
CA THR A 186 14.95 2.53 -10.54
C THR A 186 13.69 3.38 -10.35
N PHE A 187 13.59 4.15 -9.26
CA PHE A 187 12.46 5.09 -9.09
C PHE A 187 12.37 6.13 -10.23
N GLU A 188 13.52 6.51 -10.79
CA GLU A 188 13.60 7.39 -11.96
C GLU A 188 13.33 6.69 -13.30
N ASN A 189 12.76 5.48 -13.28
CA ASN A 189 12.41 4.66 -14.46
C ASN A 189 13.61 4.28 -15.35
N ILE A 190 14.80 4.15 -14.75
CA ILE A 190 16.00 3.69 -15.45
C ILE A 190 16.09 2.18 -15.33
N ARG A 191 16.12 1.52 -16.49
CA ARG A 191 16.23 0.06 -16.57
C ARG A 191 17.68 -0.38 -16.61
N PHE A 192 18.00 -1.41 -15.84
CA PHE A 192 19.30 -2.07 -15.90
C PHE A 192 19.17 -3.56 -15.57
N ASP A 193 20.10 -4.34 -16.10
CA ASP A 193 20.18 -5.77 -15.85
C ASP A 193 21.35 -6.03 -14.91
N PHE A 194 21.09 -6.74 -13.82
CA PHE A 194 22.11 -7.14 -12.87
C PHE A 194 21.85 -8.55 -12.38
N ASN A 195 22.92 -9.35 -12.32
CA ASN A 195 22.88 -10.71 -11.81
C ASN A 195 24.02 -10.87 -10.80
N GLY A 196 23.67 -11.27 -9.59
CA GLY A 196 24.60 -11.80 -8.63
C GLY A 196 23.87 -12.65 -7.58
N PRO A 197 24.45 -13.78 -7.13
CA PRO A 197 23.78 -14.74 -6.26
C PRO A 197 23.88 -14.38 -4.77
N CYS A 198 23.82 -13.09 -4.42
CA CYS A 198 23.98 -12.59 -3.06
C CYS A 198 22.70 -11.92 -2.55
N SER A 199 22.78 -11.27 -1.38
CA SER A 199 21.75 -10.34 -0.93
C SER A 199 22.15 -8.90 -1.25
N TYR A 200 21.20 -8.09 -1.72
CA TYR A 200 21.44 -6.71 -2.16
C TYR A 200 20.46 -5.73 -1.53
N ILE A 201 20.96 -4.53 -1.22
CA ILE A 201 20.14 -3.42 -0.73
C ILE A 201 19.50 -2.72 -1.93
N LEU A 202 18.20 -2.94 -2.13
CA LEU A 202 17.47 -2.31 -3.24
C LEU A 202 17.12 -0.86 -2.92
N THR A 203 16.64 -0.63 -1.69
CA THR A 203 16.43 0.71 -1.17
C THR A 203 16.71 0.73 0.33
N ASP A 204 17.21 1.85 0.82
CA ASP A 204 17.38 2.17 2.23
C ASP A 204 17.10 3.67 2.42
N THR A 205 16.65 4.06 3.60
CA THR A 205 16.43 5.47 3.94
C THR A 205 17.71 6.02 4.53
N CYS A 206 18.46 6.76 3.70
CA CYS A 206 19.85 7.14 4.00
C CYS A 206 19.99 8.59 4.46
N LEU A 207 18.91 9.38 4.32
CA LEU A 207 18.80 10.73 4.88
C LEU A 207 17.69 10.79 5.94
N GLN A 208 17.73 11.80 6.80
CA GLN A 208 16.81 11.94 7.91
C GLN A 208 15.35 12.08 7.46
N ALA A 209 14.48 11.20 7.96
CA ALA A 209 13.04 11.20 7.74
C ALA A 209 12.30 10.80 9.03
N SER A 210 11.00 11.12 9.10
CA SER A 210 10.13 10.67 10.20
C SER A 210 9.72 9.20 10.08
N HIS A 211 9.80 8.64 8.87
CA HIS A 211 9.61 7.23 8.58
C HIS A 211 10.89 6.63 8.00
N SER A 212 11.02 5.31 8.07
CA SER A 212 12.17 4.57 7.54
C SER A 212 11.70 3.36 6.74
N LEU A 213 12.42 3.07 5.67
CA LEU A 213 12.21 1.91 4.83
C LEU A 213 13.55 1.41 4.30
N LYS A 214 13.77 0.11 4.45
CA LYS A 214 14.89 -0.63 3.86
C LYS A 214 14.38 -1.95 3.29
N MET A 215 14.84 -2.30 2.09
CA MET A 215 14.50 -3.54 1.42
C MET A 215 15.77 -4.24 0.94
N ILE A 216 15.96 -5.46 1.43
CA ILE A 216 17.04 -6.37 1.05
C ILE A 216 16.43 -7.52 0.28
N VAL A 217 17.01 -7.88 -0.87
CA VAL A 217 16.55 -9.02 -1.66
C VAL A 217 17.67 -10.04 -1.79
N LYS A 218 17.34 -11.32 -1.58
CA LYS A 218 18.26 -12.45 -1.70
C LYS A 218 18.03 -13.18 -3.01
N HIS A 219 19.08 -13.22 -3.82
CA HIS A 219 19.11 -13.97 -5.08
C HIS A 219 19.85 -15.29 -4.87
N VAL A 220 19.37 -16.34 -5.53
CA VAL A 220 20.02 -17.65 -5.56
C VAL A 220 20.08 -18.18 -6.98
N PHE A 221 21.10 -18.98 -7.28
CA PHE A 221 21.09 -19.73 -8.52
C PHE A 221 20.07 -20.87 -8.46
N VAL A 222 19.15 -20.88 -9.43
CA VAL A 222 18.34 -22.04 -9.78
C VAL A 222 18.97 -22.80 -10.96
N LYS A 223 18.37 -23.96 -11.32
CA LYS A 223 18.88 -24.82 -12.40
C LYS A 223 19.12 -24.01 -13.69
N ALA A 224 20.25 -24.29 -14.35
CA ALA A 224 20.75 -23.60 -15.54
C ALA A 224 21.35 -22.19 -15.31
N ASN A 225 21.87 -21.90 -14.11
CA ASN A 225 22.53 -20.63 -13.75
C ASN A 225 21.62 -19.40 -13.93
N VAL A 226 20.31 -19.60 -13.86
CA VAL A 226 19.36 -18.48 -13.82
C VAL A 226 19.21 -18.10 -12.36
N GLU A 227 19.28 -16.82 -12.04
CA GLU A 227 19.04 -16.34 -10.68
C GLU A 227 17.53 -16.21 -10.44
N SER A 228 17.12 -16.54 -9.21
CA SER A 228 15.76 -16.35 -8.72
C SER A 228 15.78 -15.60 -7.39
N ILE A 229 14.82 -14.70 -7.17
CA ILE A 229 14.58 -14.10 -5.87
C ILE A 229 14.09 -15.25 -5.00
N GLU A 230 14.88 -15.62 -4.00
CA GLU A 230 14.49 -16.61 -3.00
C GLU A 230 13.64 -15.94 -1.93
N SER A 231 14.12 -14.82 -1.40
CA SER A 231 13.47 -14.12 -0.30
C SER A 231 13.78 -12.64 -0.31
N ALA A 232 13.04 -11.88 0.47
CA ALA A 232 13.35 -10.48 0.76
C ALA A 232 13.09 -10.16 2.23
N THR A 233 13.84 -9.20 2.77
CA THR A 233 13.63 -8.67 4.11
C THR A 233 13.35 -7.18 3.98
N VAL A 234 12.18 -6.76 4.47
CA VAL A 234 11.77 -5.37 4.53
C VAL A 234 11.85 -4.92 5.97
N ILE A 235 12.55 -3.83 6.23
CA ILE A 235 12.64 -3.21 7.55
C ILE A 235 12.00 -1.84 7.43
N ALA A 236 10.91 -1.61 8.14
CA ALA A 236 10.16 -0.36 8.09
C ALA A 236 9.68 0.05 9.48
N ASP A 237 10.00 1.28 9.90
CA ASP A 237 9.56 1.88 11.15
C ASP A 237 9.76 1.00 12.40
N GLY A 238 10.87 0.24 12.44
CA GLY A 238 11.22 -0.66 13.55
C GLY A 238 10.66 -2.08 13.43
N HIS A 239 9.81 -2.35 12.43
CA HIS A 239 9.29 -3.69 12.12
C HIS A 239 10.15 -4.40 11.09
N THR A 240 10.28 -5.72 11.23
CA THR A 240 10.97 -6.58 10.26
C THR A 240 9.98 -7.53 9.60
N LEU A 241 9.94 -7.51 8.28
CA LEU A 241 9.10 -8.37 7.47
C LEU A 241 9.94 -9.28 6.60
N ASP A 242 9.78 -10.59 6.78
CA ASP A 242 10.46 -11.61 5.98
C ASP A 242 9.51 -12.18 4.94
N LEU A 243 9.84 -11.93 3.67
CA LEU A 243 9.17 -12.40 2.47
C LEU A 243 9.82 -13.71 2.03
N LEU A 244 9.16 -14.83 2.29
CA LEU A 244 9.74 -16.17 2.15
C LEU A 244 9.51 -16.76 0.75
N ASP A 245 10.35 -17.72 0.36
CA ASP A 245 10.30 -18.33 -0.98
C ASP A 245 8.96 -18.99 -1.30
N ASP A 246 8.29 -19.57 -0.32
CA ASP A 246 6.96 -20.16 -0.53
C ASP A 246 5.85 -19.12 -0.77
N GLY A 247 6.20 -17.83 -0.72
CA GLY A 247 5.30 -16.70 -0.86
C GLY A 247 4.68 -16.25 0.45
N SER A 248 5.01 -16.85 1.59
CA SER A 248 4.52 -16.43 2.91
C SER A 248 5.26 -15.19 3.44
N ILE A 249 4.67 -14.53 4.43
CA ILE A 249 5.19 -13.32 5.06
C ILE A 249 5.22 -13.55 6.57
N GLN A 250 6.35 -13.24 7.20
CA GLN A 250 6.44 -13.09 8.65
C GLN A 250 6.62 -11.62 9.00
N VAL A 251 5.95 -11.14 10.04
CA VAL A 251 6.13 -9.79 10.59
C VAL A 251 6.57 -9.94 12.04
N ASP A 252 7.74 -9.42 12.37
CA ASP A 252 8.41 -9.57 13.67
C ASP A 252 8.47 -11.02 14.16
N GLY A 253 8.75 -11.95 13.23
CA GLY A 253 8.81 -13.39 13.48
C GLY A 253 7.45 -14.09 13.60
N VAL A 254 6.34 -13.38 13.46
CA VAL A 254 4.98 -13.95 13.47
C VAL A 254 4.51 -14.18 12.04
N LEU A 255 4.14 -15.41 11.71
CA LEU A 255 3.59 -15.75 10.40
C LEU A 255 2.22 -15.09 10.18
N VAL A 256 2.07 -14.39 9.05
CA VAL A 256 0.79 -13.83 8.61
C VAL A 256 -0.08 -14.97 8.07
N SER A 257 -1.05 -15.45 8.86
CA SER A 257 -1.97 -16.53 8.47
C SER A 257 -3.34 -16.05 8.00
N ASP A 258 -3.71 -14.80 8.29
CA ASP A 258 -5.03 -14.23 8.02
C ASP A 258 -5.06 -13.42 6.73
N THR A 259 -6.26 -12.98 6.31
CA THR A 259 -6.43 -12.13 5.12
C THR A 259 -5.80 -10.76 5.25
N THR A 260 -5.56 -10.28 6.47
CA THR A 260 -4.93 -8.99 6.77
C THR A 260 -4.14 -9.09 8.07
N PHE A 261 -3.01 -8.39 8.14
CA PHE A 261 -2.19 -8.24 9.34
C PHE A 261 -1.73 -6.80 9.47
N ILE A 262 -1.68 -6.28 10.69
CA ILE A 262 -1.31 -4.89 10.97
C ILE A 262 -0.51 -4.85 12.25
N THR A 263 0.58 -4.09 12.22
CA THR A 263 1.41 -3.87 13.39
C THR A 263 0.65 -3.07 14.45
N ASN A 264 1.02 -3.22 15.72
CA ASN A 264 0.29 -2.56 16.81
C ASN A 264 0.31 -1.03 16.72
N ASP A 265 1.35 -0.45 16.13
CA ASP A 265 1.45 0.97 15.89
C ASP A 265 0.74 1.42 14.60
N GLY A 266 0.25 0.49 13.78
CA GLY A 266 -0.39 0.78 12.50
C GLY A 266 0.55 1.30 11.41
N ASN A 267 1.88 1.21 11.58
CA ASN A 267 2.81 1.70 10.57
C ASN A 267 2.95 0.76 9.38
N VAL A 268 2.78 -0.55 9.58
CA VAL A 268 2.86 -1.55 8.52
C VAL A 268 1.59 -2.39 8.46
N GLN A 269 1.05 -2.52 7.26
CA GLN A 269 -0.07 -3.39 6.95
C GLN A 269 0.34 -4.43 5.91
N VAL A 270 -0.21 -5.64 6.05
CA VAL A 270 -0.12 -6.71 5.06
C VAL A 270 -1.54 -7.12 4.69
N GLN A 271 -1.82 -7.23 3.39
CA GLN A 271 -3.07 -7.76 2.88
C GLN A 271 -2.78 -8.97 2.00
N VAL A 272 -3.29 -10.13 2.41
CA VAL A 272 -3.20 -11.35 1.61
C VAL A 272 -4.26 -11.27 0.54
N LEU A 273 -3.80 -10.99 -0.68
CA LEU A 273 -4.69 -10.90 -1.82
C LEU A 273 -5.03 -12.32 -2.24
N SER A 274 -4.10 -13.05 -2.83
CA SER A 274 -4.27 -14.47 -3.16
C SER A 274 -3.20 -15.31 -2.45
N GLN A 275 -3.27 -16.63 -2.63
CA GLN A 275 -2.14 -17.50 -2.32
C GLN A 275 -0.85 -17.12 -3.07
N TYR A 276 -0.94 -16.34 -4.16
CA TYR A 276 0.20 -15.93 -4.98
C TYR A 276 0.63 -14.48 -4.78
N VAL A 277 -0.24 -13.61 -4.29
CA VAL A 277 0.03 -12.17 -4.23
C VAL A 277 -0.33 -11.60 -2.88
N LYS A 278 0.61 -10.87 -2.27
CA LYS A 278 0.43 -10.17 -1.01
C LYS A 278 0.85 -8.73 -1.19
N ALA A 279 0.08 -7.83 -0.61
CA ALA A 279 0.38 -6.42 -0.53
C ALA A 279 0.94 -6.10 0.84
N ILE A 280 1.98 -5.29 0.91
CA ILE A 280 2.56 -4.74 2.12
C ILE A 280 2.59 -3.24 1.91
N PHE A 281 2.16 -2.45 2.86
CA PHE A 281 2.14 -1.00 2.67
C PHE A 281 2.23 -0.28 4.01
N SER A 282 2.57 1.00 3.92
CA SER A 282 2.43 1.96 4.99
C SER A 282 1.60 3.12 4.49
N VAL A 283 0.47 3.37 5.16
CA VAL A 283 -0.40 4.50 4.84
C VAL A 283 0.19 5.84 5.26
N THR A 284 0.98 5.88 6.34
CA THR A 284 1.63 7.08 6.88
C THR A 284 2.92 7.41 6.15
N ALA A 285 3.76 6.40 5.90
CA ALA A 285 4.98 6.57 5.11
C ALA A 285 4.74 6.57 3.59
N LYS A 286 3.52 6.23 3.14
CA LYS A 286 3.04 6.31 1.75
C LYS A 286 3.92 5.52 0.78
N TRP A 287 4.16 4.27 1.10
CA TRP A 287 4.83 3.30 0.21
C TRP A 287 4.09 1.98 0.22
N TRP A 288 4.30 1.17 -0.83
CA TRP A 288 3.74 -0.16 -0.92
C TRP A 288 4.66 -1.12 -1.66
N ILE A 289 4.54 -2.41 -1.34
CA ILE A 289 5.24 -3.55 -1.93
C ILE A 289 4.21 -4.61 -2.31
N LEU A 290 4.36 -5.21 -3.48
CA LEU A 290 3.69 -6.44 -3.89
C LEU A 290 4.70 -7.57 -3.90
N TRP A 291 4.42 -8.60 -3.12
CA TRP A 291 5.12 -9.87 -3.15
C TRP A 291 4.34 -10.88 -3.97
N ILE A 292 4.90 -11.27 -5.11
CA ILE A 292 4.21 -12.08 -6.13
C ILE A 292 4.97 -13.38 -6.35
N LYS A 293 4.35 -14.52 -6.03
CA LYS A 293 4.81 -15.86 -6.44
C LYS A 293 4.13 -16.24 -7.75
N ASN A 294 4.88 -16.25 -8.85
CA ASN A 294 4.34 -16.67 -10.13
C ASN A 294 3.90 -18.14 -10.07
N SER A 295 2.61 -18.38 -10.30
CA SER A 295 2.02 -19.71 -10.17
C SER A 295 2.58 -20.76 -11.15
N GLN A 296 3.07 -20.31 -12.31
CA GLN A 296 3.59 -21.16 -13.39
C GLN A 296 5.10 -21.38 -13.24
N THR A 297 5.87 -20.29 -13.15
CA THR A 297 7.35 -20.36 -13.09
C THR A 297 7.88 -20.66 -11.70
N LYS A 298 7.04 -20.50 -10.66
CA LYS A 298 7.41 -20.56 -9.25
C LYS A 298 8.47 -19.52 -8.84
N ARG A 299 8.72 -18.50 -9.66
CA ARG A 299 9.62 -17.40 -9.30
C ARG A 299 8.91 -16.34 -8.47
N ASN A 300 9.65 -15.69 -7.60
CA ASN A 300 9.18 -14.52 -6.90
C ASN A 300 9.43 -13.25 -7.72
N GLU A 301 8.55 -12.27 -7.58
CA GLU A 301 8.63 -10.94 -8.17
C GLU A 301 8.26 -9.92 -7.09
N ILE A 302 8.97 -8.79 -7.08
CA ILE A 302 8.69 -7.66 -6.20
C ILE A 302 8.28 -6.47 -7.07
N ARG A 303 7.13 -5.89 -6.78
CA ARG A 303 6.81 -4.53 -7.22
C ARG A 303 6.76 -3.64 -6.01
N PHE A 304 7.21 -2.42 -6.15
CA PHE A 304 7.33 -1.53 -5.01
C PHE A 304 7.31 -0.09 -5.47
N GLU A 305 6.80 0.81 -4.65
CA GLU A 305 6.80 2.24 -4.93
C GLU A 305 6.76 3.05 -3.64
N ILE A 306 7.33 4.25 -3.70
CA ILE A 306 7.15 5.33 -2.72
C ILE A 306 6.35 6.42 -3.41
N LYS A 307 5.25 6.88 -2.81
CA LYS A 307 4.41 7.93 -3.40
C LYS A 307 5.11 9.28 -3.38
N ASP A 308 4.82 10.15 -4.35
CA ASP A 308 5.44 11.49 -4.47
C ASP A 308 5.22 12.38 -3.25
N ASN A 309 4.09 12.24 -2.57
CA ASN A 309 3.81 12.99 -1.35
C ASN A 309 4.32 12.30 -0.07
N SER A 310 5.15 11.27 -0.20
CA SER A 310 5.80 10.61 0.93
C SER A 310 6.92 11.48 1.51
N VAL A 311 7.08 11.41 2.84
CA VAL A 311 8.22 12.01 3.55
C VAL A 311 9.56 11.35 3.21
N LEU A 312 9.53 10.22 2.51
CA LEU A 312 10.69 9.46 2.08
C LEU A 312 11.29 10.03 0.78
N VAL A 313 10.52 10.70 -0.08
CA VAL A 313 11.02 11.22 -1.37
C VAL A 313 12.33 12.01 -1.19
N GLU A 314 13.27 11.79 -2.12
CA GLU A 314 14.65 12.32 -2.13
C GLU A 314 15.58 11.81 -1.02
N LYS A 315 15.16 10.82 -0.21
CA LYS A 315 15.94 10.31 0.94
C LYS A 315 16.42 8.88 0.81
N GLN A 316 16.14 8.25 -0.34
CA GLN A 316 16.52 6.87 -0.60
C GLN A 316 17.96 6.80 -1.09
N CYS A 317 18.66 5.77 -0.67
CA CYS A 317 19.80 5.23 -1.41
C CYS A 317 19.59 3.73 -1.66
N GLY A 318 20.52 3.05 -2.32
CA GLY A 318 20.36 1.67 -2.75
C GLY A 318 20.37 1.52 -4.27
N MET A 319 20.21 0.29 -4.75
CA MET A 319 20.25 0.01 -6.19
C MET A 319 19.18 0.75 -7.00
N LEU A 320 18.03 1.08 -6.39
CA LEU A 320 16.95 1.82 -7.04
C LEU A 320 17.14 3.34 -7.04
N GLY A 321 18.21 3.84 -6.42
CA GLY A 321 18.53 5.26 -6.31
C GLY A 321 17.53 6.06 -5.45
N PRO A 322 17.71 7.39 -5.36
CA PRO A 322 16.71 8.31 -4.84
C PRO A 322 15.52 8.47 -5.79
N LYS A 323 14.31 8.65 -5.25
CA LYS A 323 13.13 9.13 -5.99
C LYS A 323 13.12 10.65 -5.99
N TYR A 324 12.97 11.28 -7.15
CA TYR A 324 12.85 12.74 -7.32
C TYR A 324 11.45 13.14 -7.78
N LEU A 325 10.97 14.31 -7.36
CA LEU A 325 9.69 14.87 -7.83
C LEU A 325 9.80 15.46 -9.23
N ASP A 326 10.85 16.25 -9.47
CA ASP A 326 11.11 16.89 -10.75
C ASP A 326 12.29 16.23 -11.46
N LYS A 327 11.97 15.24 -12.31
CA LYS A 327 12.95 14.52 -13.12
C LYS A 327 13.73 15.43 -14.07
N THR A 328 13.21 16.62 -14.40
CA THR A 328 13.91 17.55 -15.30
C THR A 328 15.08 18.25 -14.61
N GLN A 329 15.04 18.39 -13.28
CA GLN A 329 16.13 18.95 -12.49
C GLN A 329 17.19 17.91 -12.11
N HIS A 330 16.84 16.62 -12.21
CA HIS A 330 17.70 15.50 -11.86
C HIS A 330 17.93 14.56 -13.05
N PRO A 331 18.63 15.03 -14.11
CA PRO A 331 18.94 14.15 -15.24
C PRO A 331 19.78 12.96 -14.78
N PHE A 332 19.54 11.80 -15.38
CA PHE A 332 20.33 10.62 -15.08
C PHE A 332 21.80 10.81 -15.48
N LEU A 333 22.70 10.86 -14.50
CA LEU A 333 24.15 10.97 -14.70
C LEU A 333 24.88 9.63 -14.57
N GLY A 334 24.16 8.59 -14.14
CA GLY A 334 24.68 7.26 -13.79
C GLY A 334 24.11 6.79 -12.45
N PHE A 335 24.42 5.56 -12.09
CA PHE A 335 24.01 4.95 -10.84
C PHE A 335 24.92 5.39 -9.68
N ILE A 336 24.31 5.76 -8.56
CA ILE A 336 25.00 6.23 -7.37
C ILE A 336 25.37 5.02 -6.48
N MET A 337 26.65 4.89 -6.16
CA MET A 337 27.18 3.87 -5.25
C MET A 337 27.19 4.36 -3.79
N PRO A 338 27.36 3.48 -2.78
CA PRO A 338 27.30 3.89 -1.36
C PRO A 338 28.33 4.96 -0.95
N ASN A 339 29.45 5.05 -1.66
CA ASN A 339 30.49 6.06 -1.41
C ASN A 339 30.21 7.40 -2.10
N GLY A 340 29.08 7.54 -2.79
CA GLY A 340 28.69 8.73 -3.56
C GLY A 340 29.30 8.83 -4.95
N ALA A 341 30.15 7.89 -5.37
CA ALA A 341 30.65 7.84 -6.73
C ALA A 341 29.55 7.36 -7.70
N ILE A 342 29.69 7.76 -8.97
CA ILE A 342 28.72 7.48 -10.02
C ILE A 342 29.34 6.53 -11.03
N THR A 343 28.61 5.50 -11.44
CA THR A 343 29.00 4.57 -12.51
C THR A 343 27.87 4.37 -13.52
N ASN A 344 28.21 4.03 -14.76
CA ASN A 344 27.25 3.58 -15.77
C ASN A 344 27.28 2.06 -15.96
N ASP A 345 28.15 1.35 -15.23
CA ASP A 345 28.22 -0.10 -15.25
C ASP A 345 27.25 -0.69 -14.22
N ALA A 346 26.22 -1.38 -14.70
CA ALA A 346 25.22 -2.03 -13.87
C ALA A 346 25.81 -3.11 -12.94
N THR A 347 26.90 -3.77 -13.37
CA THR A 347 27.61 -4.79 -12.58
C THR A 347 28.38 -4.14 -11.44
N GLU A 348 29.10 -3.05 -11.72
CA GLU A 348 29.79 -2.27 -10.69
C GLU A 348 28.78 -1.70 -9.67
N HIS A 349 27.67 -1.14 -10.16
CA HIS A 349 26.58 -0.62 -9.34
C HIS A 349 26.00 -1.70 -8.42
N GLY A 350 25.53 -2.83 -8.97
CA GLY A 350 24.93 -3.89 -8.17
C GLY A 350 25.91 -4.51 -7.15
N ASN A 351 27.16 -4.74 -7.54
CA ASN A 351 28.20 -5.24 -6.63
C ASN A 351 28.50 -4.27 -5.48
N SER A 352 28.34 -2.96 -5.69
CA SER A 352 28.55 -1.96 -4.64
C SER A 352 27.50 -2.01 -3.53
N TRP A 353 26.31 -2.55 -3.80
CA TRP A 353 25.16 -2.61 -2.87
C TRP A 353 24.96 -4.00 -2.22
N VAL A 354 25.97 -4.87 -2.31
CA VAL A 354 25.93 -6.20 -1.71
C VAL A 354 25.92 -6.12 -0.17
N VAL A 355 25.11 -6.97 0.46
CA VAL A 355 25.14 -7.15 1.92
C VAL A 355 26.38 -7.96 2.28
N LEU A 356 27.23 -7.42 3.14
CA LEU A 356 28.48 -8.07 3.56
C LEU A 356 28.23 -9.47 4.11
N GLY A 357 28.96 -10.45 3.58
CA GLY A 357 28.87 -11.86 4.00
C GLY A 357 27.65 -12.63 3.50
N SER A 358 26.87 -12.05 2.57
CA SER A 358 25.66 -12.69 2.02
C SER A 358 25.90 -13.53 0.76
N CYS A 359 27.08 -13.42 0.14
CA CYS A 359 27.43 -14.19 -1.05
C CYS A 359 27.76 -15.66 -0.70
N PRO A 360 27.54 -16.61 -1.63
CA PRO A 360 27.82 -18.04 -1.45
C PRO A 360 29.30 -18.40 -1.24
#